data_AF-A0A3C1S4Y0-F1
#
_entry.id   AF-A0A3C1S4Y0-F1
#
_cell.length_a   1.000
_cell.length_b   1.000
_cell.length_c   1.000
_cell.angle_alpha   90.00
_cell.angle_beta   90.00
_cell.angle_gamma   90.00
#
_symmetry.space_group_name_H-M   'P 1'
#
loop_
_entity.id
_entity.type
_entity.pdbx_description
1 polymer ?
#
loop_
_entity_poly.entity_id
_entity_poly.type
_entity_poly.pdbx_seq_one_letter_code
_entity_poly.pdbx_strand_id
1 'polypeptide(L)'
;MQKIACWQEKKLFNNWLGKCRGRKFVSLIFYNIPVDQLRLQFLKHCYLFVNNKWQHVTREPSLLDQGFEQCFRENCIKELSGWNISQEREMYLGCKIDTASGVSHEIDIVAHHPNLIAIVEMKNRPSIPPEKNDVIVFFAKIMDYLAFNPSLLLKEVCPVFMSNTHFEHSGLAACLGLGIHPIAPELRPLPILFDNARRMDFEIKNNIPVSTDISNDFQDFYAQVKRIYNVLEETWLSSRCGYQSEDRIVLKSVRVDDTLILSDDFRKLNHDCSRLLDEFKKAKSGVTS
;
A
#
# COMPACT_ATOMS: atom_id res chain seq x y z
N MET A 1 9.05 0.22 -44.43
CA MET A 1 9.74 -0.77 -43.57
C MET A 1 9.08 -0.95 -42.19
N GLN A 2 7.75 -0.82 -42.06
CA GLN A 2 7.03 -0.96 -40.76
C GLN A 2 6.04 -2.13 -40.70
N LYS A 3 5.89 -2.94 -41.76
CA LYS A 3 4.98 -4.09 -41.78
C LYS A 3 5.63 -5.44 -41.44
N ILE A 4 6.95 -5.47 -41.22
CA ILE A 4 7.69 -6.72 -40.92
C ILE A 4 7.79 -6.97 -39.41
N ALA A 5 7.79 -5.92 -38.57
CA ALA A 5 7.88 -6.04 -37.11
C ALA A 5 6.62 -6.64 -36.46
N CYS A 6 5.42 -6.24 -36.91
CA CYS A 6 4.15 -6.77 -36.38
C CYS A 6 3.93 -8.28 -36.71
N TRP A 7 4.61 -8.79 -37.74
CA TRP A 7 4.54 -10.22 -38.10
C TRP A 7 5.48 -11.09 -37.25
N GLN A 8 6.61 -10.54 -36.78
CA GLN A 8 7.56 -11.27 -35.92
C GLN A 8 7.05 -11.45 -34.48
N GLU A 9 6.33 -10.48 -33.91
CA GLU A 9 5.71 -10.61 -32.58
C GLU A 9 4.57 -11.64 -32.56
N LYS A 10 3.73 -11.68 -33.60
CA LYS A 10 2.70 -12.75 -33.73
C LYS A 10 3.30 -14.13 -33.90
N LYS A 11 4.47 -14.25 -34.56
CA LYS A 11 5.15 -15.53 -34.77
C LYS A 11 5.83 -16.03 -33.49
N LEU A 12 6.34 -15.13 -32.65
CA LEU A 12 6.88 -15.45 -31.32
C LEU A 12 5.76 -15.85 -30.34
N PHE A 13 4.62 -15.14 -30.36
CA PHE A 13 3.45 -15.49 -29.54
C PHE A 13 2.82 -16.84 -29.94
N ASN A 14 2.70 -17.11 -31.24
CA ASN A 14 2.18 -18.39 -31.74
C ASN A 14 3.17 -19.56 -31.57
N ASN A 15 4.49 -19.31 -31.62
CA ASN A 15 5.49 -20.34 -31.28
C ASN A 15 5.52 -20.65 -29.78
N TRP A 16 5.17 -19.68 -28.91
CA TRP A 16 4.99 -19.93 -27.48
C TRP A 16 3.75 -20.80 -27.22
N LEU A 17 2.60 -20.47 -27.83
CA LEU A 17 1.38 -21.28 -27.75
C LEU A 17 1.55 -22.68 -28.37
N GLY A 18 2.34 -22.83 -29.44
CA GLY A 18 2.61 -24.10 -30.09
C GLY A 18 3.47 -25.06 -29.25
N LYS A 19 4.40 -24.54 -28.44
CA LYS A 19 5.26 -25.34 -27.55
C LYS A 19 4.59 -25.76 -26.24
N CYS A 20 3.39 -25.26 -25.94
CA CYS A 20 2.58 -25.66 -24.79
C CYS A 20 1.50 -26.71 -25.12
N ARG A 21 1.53 -27.33 -26.32
CA ARG A 21 0.66 -28.46 -26.67
C ARG A 21 1.15 -29.74 -25.98
N GLY A 22 0.77 -29.90 -24.72
CA GLY A 22 1.06 -31.09 -23.92
C GLY A 22 0.90 -30.90 -22.42
N ARG A 23 0.75 -29.67 -21.93
CA ARG A 23 0.40 -29.41 -20.52
C ARG A 23 -1.06 -28.95 -20.48
N LYS A 24 -1.88 -29.64 -19.69
CA LYS A 24 -3.26 -29.25 -19.40
C LYS A 24 -3.30 -27.75 -19.18
N PHE A 25 -4.05 -27.04 -20.03
CA PHE A 25 -4.44 -25.66 -19.76
C PHE A 25 -5.29 -25.71 -18.49
N VAL A 26 -4.63 -25.54 -17.34
CA VAL A 26 -5.32 -25.08 -16.16
C VAL A 26 -5.68 -23.66 -16.50
N SER A 27 -6.90 -23.46 -16.98
CA SER A 27 -7.57 -22.18 -16.97
C SER A 27 -7.43 -21.65 -15.55
N LEU A 28 -6.41 -20.82 -15.30
CA LEU A 28 -6.32 -19.99 -14.12
C LEU A 28 -7.50 -19.04 -14.24
N ILE A 29 -8.64 -19.48 -13.69
CA ILE A 29 -9.72 -18.60 -13.30
C ILE A 29 -9.07 -17.68 -12.27
N PHE A 30 -8.55 -16.55 -12.73
CA PHE A 30 -8.30 -15.43 -11.84
C PHE A 30 -9.68 -15.09 -11.32
N TYR A 31 -9.99 -15.56 -10.10
CA TYR A 31 -11.11 -15.04 -9.35
C TYR A 31 -11.01 -13.52 -9.44
N ASN A 32 -12.10 -12.86 -9.81
CA ASN A 32 -12.13 -11.41 -9.91
C ASN A 32 -12.13 -10.87 -8.47
N ILE A 33 -10.96 -10.92 -7.82
CA ILE A 33 -10.78 -10.47 -6.44
C ILE A 33 -11.05 -8.96 -6.44
N PRO A 34 -11.99 -8.48 -5.61
CA PRO A 34 -12.28 -7.05 -5.52
C PRO A 34 -10.99 -6.24 -5.24
N VAL A 35 -10.85 -5.10 -5.89
CA VAL A 35 -9.68 -4.22 -5.76
C VAL A 35 -9.39 -3.86 -4.30
N ASP A 36 -10.43 -3.59 -3.50
CA ASP A 36 -10.27 -3.30 -2.07
C ASP A 36 -9.67 -4.47 -1.29
N GLN A 37 -9.98 -5.71 -1.67
CA GLN A 37 -9.43 -6.91 -1.04
C GLN A 37 -7.96 -7.09 -1.42
N LEU A 38 -7.59 -6.80 -2.68
CA LEU A 38 -6.18 -6.79 -3.12
C LEU A 38 -5.38 -5.71 -2.41
N ARG A 39 -5.93 -4.49 -2.31
CA ARG A 39 -5.32 -3.36 -1.59
C ARG A 39 -5.09 -3.74 -0.13
N LEU A 40 -6.12 -4.28 0.52
CA LEU A 40 -6.05 -4.71 1.91
C LEU A 40 -5.04 -5.85 2.12
N GLN A 41 -4.96 -6.82 1.20
CA GLN A 41 -3.97 -7.90 1.25
C GLN A 41 -2.55 -7.33 1.23
N PHE A 42 -2.25 -6.44 0.29
CA PHE A 42 -0.92 -5.83 0.15
C PHE A 42 -0.57 -4.98 1.36
N LEU A 43 -1.46 -4.08 1.79
CA LEU A 43 -1.22 -3.22 2.95
C LEU A 43 -1.01 -4.03 4.24
N LYS A 44 -1.76 -5.14 4.44
CA LYS A 44 -1.52 -6.06 5.56
C LYS A 44 -0.16 -6.71 5.48
N HIS A 45 0.29 -7.10 4.29
CA HIS A 45 1.61 -7.66 4.09
C HIS A 45 2.71 -6.66 4.49
N CYS A 46 2.63 -5.41 4.01
CA CYS A 46 3.54 -4.33 4.40
C CYS A 46 3.54 -4.09 5.92
N TYR A 47 2.35 -3.97 6.54
CA TYR A 47 2.22 -3.73 7.97
C TYR A 47 2.82 -4.88 8.80
N LEU A 48 2.51 -6.14 8.46
CA LEU A 48 3.05 -7.31 9.15
C LEU A 48 4.56 -7.41 8.99
N PHE A 49 5.11 -7.04 7.83
CA PHE A 49 6.55 -6.99 7.64
C PHE A 49 7.21 -5.97 8.59
N VAL A 50 6.73 -4.72 8.59
CA VAL A 50 7.29 -3.67 9.46
C VAL A 50 7.14 -4.02 10.93
N ASN A 51 5.95 -4.45 11.35
CA ASN A 51 5.59 -4.59 12.75
C ASN A 51 6.03 -5.92 13.38
N ASN A 52 5.99 -7.03 12.63
CA ASN A 52 6.18 -8.37 13.18
C ASN A 52 7.42 -9.09 12.66
N LYS A 53 8.05 -8.61 11.58
CA LYS A 53 9.28 -9.23 11.06
C LYS A 53 10.47 -8.33 11.33
N TRP A 54 10.43 -7.09 10.84
CA TRP A 54 11.58 -6.21 10.86
C TRP A 54 11.96 -5.70 12.26
N GLN A 55 10.98 -5.45 13.14
CA GLN A 55 11.29 -4.99 14.51
C GLN A 55 12.09 -6.01 15.33
N HIS A 56 12.12 -7.28 14.93
CA HIS A 56 12.81 -8.35 15.65
C HIS A 56 14.15 -8.75 15.01
N VAL A 57 14.55 -8.09 13.91
CA VAL A 57 15.86 -8.32 13.28
C VAL A 57 16.94 -7.61 14.09
N THR A 58 18.00 -8.34 14.45
CA THR A 58 19.18 -7.78 15.11
C THR A 58 19.85 -6.77 14.17
N ARG A 59 20.00 -5.52 14.63
CA ARG A 59 20.48 -4.42 13.80
C ARG A 59 21.98 -4.21 13.94
N GLU A 60 22.69 -4.11 12.82
CA GLU A 60 24.08 -3.66 12.78
C GLU A 60 24.14 -2.14 12.54
N PRO A 61 24.58 -1.32 13.52
CA PRO A 61 24.53 0.14 13.44
C PRO A 61 25.31 0.74 12.25
N SER A 62 26.24 -0.01 11.66
CA SER A 62 27.10 0.40 10.54
C SER A 62 26.48 0.25 9.15
N LEU A 63 25.36 -0.46 9.01
CA LEU A 63 24.68 -0.68 7.73
C LEU A 63 23.41 0.17 7.64
N LEU A 64 23.35 1.09 6.67
CA LEU A 64 22.28 2.09 6.55
C LEU A 64 20.91 1.47 6.21
N ASP A 65 20.86 0.52 5.26
CA ASP A 65 19.60 -0.15 4.87
C ASP A 65 19.44 -1.54 5.50
N GLN A 66 20.54 -2.20 5.89
CA GLN A 66 20.56 -3.57 6.45
C GLN A 66 19.83 -4.63 5.59
N GLY A 67 19.63 -4.36 4.29
CA GLY A 67 18.85 -5.21 3.41
C GLY A 67 17.35 -5.16 3.70
N PHE A 68 16.84 -4.07 4.28
CA PHE A 68 15.40 -3.88 4.54
C PHE A 68 14.58 -4.03 3.28
N GLU A 69 14.98 -3.32 2.22
CA GLU A 69 14.32 -3.37 0.93
C GLU A 69 14.40 -4.77 0.32
N GLN A 70 15.60 -5.37 0.30
CA GLN A 70 15.80 -6.71 -0.25
C GLN A 70 14.97 -7.76 0.50
N CYS A 71 14.98 -7.73 1.84
CA CYS A 71 14.22 -8.64 2.67
C CYS A 71 12.71 -8.47 2.45
N PHE A 72 12.24 -7.22 2.32
CA PHE A 72 10.84 -6.95 2.01
C PHE A 72 10.45 -7.48 0.62
N ARG A 73 11.30 -7.27 -0.38
CA ARG A 73 11.12 -7.77 -1.77
C ARG A 73 11.04 -9.29 -1.80
N GLU A 74 11.99 -9.98 -1.18
CA GLU A 74 11.99 -11.44 -1.05
C GLU A 74 10.73 -11.92 -0.32
N ASN A 75 10.27 -11.18 0.69
CA ASN A 75 9.04 -11.53 1.40
C ASN A 75 7.79 -11.36 0.53
N CYS A 76 7.72 -10.30 -0.28
CA CYS A 76 6.65 -10.10 -1.25
C CYS A 76 6.62 -11.27 -2.25
N ILE A 77 7.77 -11.62 -2.84
CA ILE A 77 7.86 -12.72 -3.83
C ILE A 77 7.40 -14.05 -3.23
N LYS A 78 7.76 -14.32 -1.97
CA LYS A 78 7.41 -15.56 -1.29
C LYS A 78 5.92 -15.66 -0.93
N GLU A 79 5.32 -14.58 -0.44
CA GLU A 79 4.01 -14.63 0.24
C GLU A 79 2.85 -14.07 -0.62
N LEU A 80 3.11 -13.22 -1.61
CA LEU A 80 2.09 -12.57 -2.43
C LEU A 80 1.87 -13.29 -3.77
N SER A 81 1.22 -14.45 -3.71
CA SER A 81 0.85 -15.20 -4.92
C SER A 81 -0.01 -14.36 -5.88
N GLY A 82 0.31 -14.38 -7.17
CA GLY A 82 -0.40 -13.61 -8.21
C GLY A 82 0.09 -12.17 -8.40
N TRP A 83 1.08 -11.74 -7.61
CA TRP A 83 1.75 -10.44 -7.75
C TRP A 83 3.09 -10.60 -8.46
N ASN A 84 3.40 -9.68 -9.36
CA ASN A 84 4.73 -9.51 -9.94
C ASN A 84 5.46 -8.42 -9.18
N ILE A 85 6.60 -8.73 -8.58
CA ILE A 85 7.38 -7.80 -7.77
C ILE A 85 8.61 -7.37 -8.57
N SER A 86 8.85 -6.06 -8.65
CA SER A 86 10.01 -5.51 -9.37
C SER A 86 11.32 -6.06 -8.82
N GLN A 87 12.14 -6.63 -9.72
CA GLN A 87 13.51 -7.06 -9.39
C GLN A 87 14.42 -5.85 -9.13
N GLU A 88 15.51 -6.07 -8.37
CA GLU A 88 16.60 -5.09 -8.17
C GLU A 88 17.19 -4.61 -9.50
N ARG A 89 17.28 -5.51 -10.52
CA ARG A 89 17.74 -5.17 -11.89
C ARG A 89 16.61 -4.87 -12.88
N GLU A 90 15.36 -5.10 -12.50
CA GLU A 90 14.21 -4.52 -13.23
C GLU A 90 14.05 -3.02 -12.94
N MET A 91 15.05 -2.42 -12.28
CA MET A 91 15.52 -1.07 -12.55
C MET A 91 15.99 -0.84 -14.01
N TYR A 92 15.32 -1.40 -15.02
CA TYR A 92 15.10 -0.70 -16.30
C TYR A 92 13.81 0.15 -16.25
N LEU A 93 13.18 0.21 -15.07
CA LEU A 93 12.45 1.37 -14.57
C LEU A 93 13.36 2.23 -13.67
N GLY A 94 14.68 2.29 -13.91
CA GLY A 94 15.66 2.94 -13.02
C GLY A 94 17.03 3.28 -13.65
N CYS A 95 17.52 2.50 -14.62
CA CYS A 95 18.60 2.89 -15.52
C CYS A 95 17.99 3.69 -16.67
N LYS A 96 17.91 5.01 -16.47
CA LYS A 96 17.15 5.99 -17.28
C LYS A 96 15.63 5.84 -17.11
N ILE A 97 15.09 6.18 -15.94
CA ILE A 97 13.74 6.73 -15.98
C ILE A 97 13.87 8.07 -16.71
N ASP A 98 13.43 8.14 -17.96
CA ASP A 98 13.11 9.41 -18.59
C ASP A 98 11.87 9.92 -17.85
N THR A 99 12.13 10.58 -16.73
CA THR A 99 11.10 11.27 -15.98
C THR A 99 10.56 12.38 -16.88
N ALA A 100 9.28 12.71 -16.77
CA ALA A 100 8.72 13.86 -17.50
C ALA A 100 9.50 15.15 -17.16
N SER A 101 10.16 15.16 -15.99
CA SER A 101 11.08 16.21 -15.53
C SER A 101 12.54 16.09 -15.98
N GLY A 102 13.01 14.92 -16.44
CA GLY A 102 14.42 14.62 -16.70
C GLY A 102 15.31 14.37 -15.45
N VAL A 103 14.74 14.36 -14.24
CA VAL A 103 15.40 14.00 -12.97
C VAL A 103 15.36 12.49 -12.71
N SER A 104 16.47 11.81 -12.45
CA SER A 104 16.42 10.38 -12.09
C SER A 104 15.73 10.17 -10.73
N HIS A 105 14.63 9.43 -10.72
CA HIS A 105 13.95 8.98 -9.51
C HIS A 105 14.14 7.47 -9.35
N GLU A 106 14.26 7.01 -8.10
CA GLU A 106 14.27 5.59 -7.77
C GLU A 106 13.04 5.29 -6.91
N ILE A 107 12.26 4.28 -7.31
CA ILE A 107 11.13 3.75 -6.54
C ILE A 107 11.57 2.38 -6.02
N ASP A 108 11.57 2.22 -4.70
CA ASP A 108 12.17 1.05 -4.04
C ASP A 108 11.48 -0.26 -4.47
N ILE A 109 10.15 -0.31 -4.46
CA ILE A 109 9.37 -1.46 -4.94
C ILE A 109 8.13 -1.04 -5.72
N VAL A 110 7.92 -1.72 -6.85
CA VAL A 110 6.63 -1.76 -7.55
C VAL A 110 6.11 -3.20 -7.52
N ALA A 111 4.92 -3.38 -6.93
CA ALA A 111 4.22 -4.66 -6.91
C ALA A 111 2.98 -4.59 -7.79
N HIS A 112 2.91 -5.47 -8.78
CA HIS A 112 1.91 -5.42 -9.83
C HIS A 112 0.98 -6.63 -9.78
N HIS A 113 -0.31 -6.37 -9.62
CA HIS A 113 -1.41 -7.30 -9.83
C HIS A 113 -2.24 -6.84 -11.05
N PRO A 114 -2.92 -7.73 -11.81
CA PRO A 114 -3.71 -7.34 -12.98
C PRO A 114 -4.64 -6.13 -12.80
N ASN A 115 -5.22 -5.99 -11.60
CA ASN A 115 -6.20 -4.94 -11.27
C ASN A 115 -5.65 -3.82 -10.37
N LEU A 116 -4.41 -3.94 -9.87
CA LEU A 116 -3.86 -3.01 -8.88
C LEU A 116 -2.34 -2.95 -8.97
N ILE A 117 -1.77 -1.74 -8.95
CA ILE A 117 -0.34 -1.48 -8.82
C ILE A 117 -0.05 -0.82 -7.47
N ALA A 118 0.81 -1.45 -6.68
CA ALA A 118 1.29 -0.88 -5.44
C ALA A 118 2.69 -0.31 -5.64
N ILE A 119 2.87 0.96 -5.29
CA ILE A 119 4.13 1.69 -5.42
C ILE A 119 4.60 1.98 -4.00
N VAL A 120 5.80 1.53 -3.65
CA VAL A 120 6.28 1.55 -2.27
C VAL A 120 7.58 2.32 -2.17
N GLU A 121 7.60 3.30 -1.26
CA GLU A 121 8.83 3.92 -0.76
C GLU A 121 9.05 3.46 0.69
N MET A 122 10.30 3.18 1.01
CA MET A 122 10.77 2.69 2.28
C MET A 122 11.79 3.66 2.87
N LYS A 123 11.65 3.93 4.16
CA LYS A 123 12.64 4.67 4.96
C LYS A 123 13.05 3.81 6.14
N ASN A 124 14.25 3.24 6.04
CA ASN A 124 14.89 2.55 7.15
C ASN A 124 16.00 3.45 7.71
N ARG A 125 15.66 4.37 8.62
CA ARG A 125 16.65 5.26 9.26
C ARG A 125 16.69 5.00 10.77
N PRO A 126 17.86 4.84 11.40
CA PRO A 126 17.94 4.76 12.85
C PRO A 126 17.49 6.08 13.48
N SER A 127 16.43 6.05 14.29
CA SER A 127 15.98 7.18 15.13
C SER A 127 15.58 8.48 14.42
N ILE A 128 15.49 8.49 13.08
CA ILE A 128 15.06 9.64 12.29
C ILE A 128 13.69 9.32 11.68
N PRO A 129 12.61 9.92 12.20
CA PRO A 129 11.28 9.87 11.61
C PRO A 129 11.26 10.41 10.16
N PRO A 130 10.43 9.85 9.26
CA PRO A 130 10.14 10.49 7.99
C PRO A 130 9.44 11.83 8.18
N GLU A 131 9.94 12.85 7.49
CA GLU A 131 9.39 14.21 7.50
C GLU A 131 8.50 14.48 6.28
N LYS A 132 7.84 15.64 6.27
CA LYS A 132 6.98 16.07 5.16
C LYS A 132 7.67 16.04 3.80
N ASN A 133 8.94 16.44 3.72
CA ASN A 133 9.66 16.49 2.44
C ASN A 133 9.90 15.09 1.86
N ASP A 134 10.20 14.08 2.70
CA ASP A 134 10.36 12.70 2.25
C ASP A 134 9.10 12.23 1.51
N VAL A 135 7.92 12.57 2.04
CA VAL A 135 6.62 12.20 1.46
C VAL A 135 6.31 12.98 0.18
N ILE A 136 6.61 14.29 0.14
CA ILE A 136 6.41 15.12 -1.06
C ILE A 136 7.30 14.62 -2.20
N VAL A 137 8.56 14.30 -1.91
CA VAL A 137 9.48 13.72 -2.89
C VAL A 137 8.90 12.42 -3.42
N PHE A 138 8.43 11.52 -2.55
CA PHE A 138 7.80 10.27 -3.00
C PHE A 138 6.58 10.51 -3.89
N PHE A 139 5.70 11.45 -3.52
CA PHE A 139 4.55 11.79 -4.36
C PHE A 139 4.97 12.31 -5.74
N ALA A 140 6.02 13.13 -5.81
CA ALA A 140 6.58 13.59 -7.09
C ALA A 140 7.10 12.41 -7.93
N LYS A 141 7.82 11.45 -7.32
CA LYS A 141 8.26 10.22 -7.99
C LYS A 141 7.08 9.43 -8.58
N ILE A 142 5.99 9.28 -7.82
CA ILE A 142 4.78 8.58 -8.28
C ILE A 142 4.16 9.30 -9.48
N MET A 143 3.96 10.61 -9.39
CA MET A 143 3.33 11.38 -10.47
C MET A 143 4.15 11.31 -11.76
N ASP A 144 5.45 11.40 -11.62
CA ASP A 144 6.38 11.32 -12.72
C ASP A 144 6.43 9.91 -13.36
N TYR A 145 6.45 8.86 -12.54
CA TYR A 145 6.33 7.48 -12.99
C TYR A 145 5.01 7.19 -13.72
N LEU A 146 3.89 7.72 -13.23
CA LEU A 146 2.58 7.57 -13.87
C LEU A 146 2.47 8.41 -15.15
N ALA A 147 3.12 9.58 -15.22
CA ALA A 147 3.18 10.37 -16.45
C ALA A 147 3.97 9.67 -17.55
N PHE A 148 5.02 8.93 -17.20
CA PHE A 148 5.78 8.10 -18.15
C PHE A 148 5.04 6.81 -18.54
N ASN A 149 4.17 6.29 -17.67
CA ASN A 149 3.40 5.07 -17.91
C ASN A 149 1.88 5.30 -17.73
N PRO A 150 1.21 6.14 -18.54
CA PRO A 150 -0.19 6.52 -18.28
C PRO A 150 -1.16 5.34 -18.21
N SER A 151 -0.93 4.29 -18.99
CA SER A 151 -1.79 3.09 -19.02
C SER A 151 -1.87 2.37 -17.67
N LEU A 152 -0.98 2.64 -16.71
CA LEU A 152 -1.08 2.14 -15.34
C LEU A 152 -2.30 2.71 -14.60
N LEU A 153 -2.79 3.89 -14.98
CA LEU A 153 -4.02 4.50 -14.43
C LEU A 153 -5.32 3.83 -14.91
N LEU A 154 -5.23 2.81 -15.79
CA LEU A 154 -6.35 1.90 -16.04
C LEU A 154 -6.57 0.89 -14.91
N LYS A 155 -5.66 0.86 -13.93
CA LYS A 155 -5.71 0.02 -12.73
C LYS A 155 -5.81 0.90 -11.49
N GLU A 156 -6.10 0.28 -10.36
CA GLU A 156 -5.98 0.94 -9.07
C GLU A 156 -4.50 1.22 -8.74
N VAL A 157 -4.17 2.43 -8.28
CA VAL A 157 -2.83 2.77 -7.79
C VAL A 157 -2.86 2.87 -6.27
N CYS A 158 -2.04 2.06 -5.59
CA CYS A 158 -1.92 1.98 -4.14
C CYS A 158 -0.53 2.48 -3.71
N PRO A 159 -0.35 3.79 -3.45
CA PRO A 159 0.91 4.33 -2.97
C PRO A 159 1.09 4.01 -1.47
N VAL A 160 2.26 3.49 -1.11
CA VAL A 160 2.58 3.06 0.25
C VAL A 160 3.89 3.70 0.68
N PHE A 161 3.90 4.32 1.86
CA PHE A 161 5.12 4.85 2.48
C PHE A 161 5.38 4.06 3.76
N MET A 162 6.48 3.31 3.77
CA MET A 162 6.87 2.44 4.87
C MET A 162 8.05 3.02 5.63
N SER A 163 7.99 2.96 6.95
CA SER A 163 9.07 3.38 7.84
C SER A 163 9.34 2.34 8.92
N ASN A 164 10.60 2.21 9.33
CA ASN A 164 10.99 1.44 10.50
C ASN A 164 10.83 2.22 11.82
N THR A 165 10.58 3.53 11.74
CA THR A 165 10.35 4.46 12.85
C THR A 165 8.95 5.09 12.74
N HIS A 166 8.51 5.77 13.79
CA HIS A 166 7.30 6.58 13.74
C HIS A 166 7.46 7.74 12.74
N PHE A 167 6.35 8.24 12.19
CA PHE A 167 6.35 9.44 11.36
C PHE A 167 6.41 10.70 12.22
N GLU A 168 6.93 11.80 11.69
CA GLU A 168 6.63 13.12 12.24
C GLU A 168 5.14 13.46 12.04
N HIS A 169 4.65 14.44 12.80
CA HIS A 169 3.27 14.92 12.64
C HIS A 169 3.01 15.44 11.22
N SER A 170 3.96 16.21 10.68
CA SER A 170 3.91 16.81 9.34
C SER A 170 4.05 15.75 8.23
N GLY A 171 4.89 14.73 8.43
CA GLY A 171 5.06 13.61 7.51
C GLY A 171 3.79 12.77 7.40
N LEU A 172 3.17 12.43 8.54
CA LEU A 172 1.90 11.71 8.55
C LEU A 172 0.78 12.53 7.89
N ALA A 173 0.67 13.83 8.20
CA ALA A 173 -0.30 14.72 7.56
C ALA A 173 -0.12 14.78 6.04
N ALA A 174 1.12 14.82 5.55
CA ALA A 174 1.43 14.77 4.13
C ALA A 174 0.99 13.45 3.49
N CYS A 175 1.22 12.30 4.13
CA CYS A 175 0.76 11.01 3.62
C CYS A 175 -0.76 11.01 3.43
N LEU A 176 -1.51 11.43 4.45
CA LEU A 176 -2.98 11.45 4.41
C LEU A 176 -3.50 12.41 3.32
N GLY A 177 -2.98 13.64 3.28
CA GLY A 177 -3.39 14.65 2.30
C GLY A 177 -3.05 14.31 0.85
N LEU A 178 -2.01 13.50 0.63
CA LEU A 178 -1.59 13.05 -0.70
C LEU A 178 -2.15 11.68 -1.09
N GLY A 179 -2.96 11.06 -0.23
CA GLY A 179 -3.55 9.74 -0.50
C GLY A 179 -2.55 8.59 -0.46
N ILE A 180 -1.44 8.77 0.27
CA ILE A 180 -0.39 7.77 0.48
C ILE A 180 -0.70 7.01 1.77
N HIS A 181 -0.63 5.68 1.72
CA HIS A 181 -0.87 4.84 2.90
C HIS A 181 0.38 4.78 3.78
N PRO A 182 0.39 5.42 4.97
CA PRO A 182 1.54 5.39 5.87
C PRO A 182 1.57 4.07 6.65
N ILE A 183 2.74 3.47 6.77
CA ILE A 183 2.98 2.25 7.53
C ILE A 183 4.25 2.43 8.36
N ALA A 184 4.11 2.26 9.66
CA ALA A 184 5.19 2.34 10.65
C ALA A 184 4.88 1.38 11.80
N PRO A 185 5.81 1.15 12.74
CA PRO A 185 5.49 0.43 13.97
C PRO A 185 4.23 1.00 14.62
N GLU A 186 3.29 0.12 14.96
CA GLU A 186 1.97 0.45 15.55
C GLU A 186 1.04 1.33 14.70
N LEU A 187 1.46 1.75 13.51
CA LEU A 187 0.69 2.58 12.60
C LEU A 187 0.13 1.74 11.44
N ARG A 188 -1.14 1.35 11.58
CA ARG A 188 -1.92 0.67 10.55
C ARG A 188 -2.48 1.71 9.57
N PRO A 189 -2.38 1.48 8.24
CA PRO A 189 -3.04 2.31 7.25
C PRO A 189 -4.57 2.17 7.37
N LEU A 190 -5.29 3.21 6.95
CA LEU A 190 -6.75 3.32 7.15
C LEU A 190 -7.56 2.10 6.66
N PRO A 191 -7.27 1.47 5.51
CA PRO A 191 -7.98 0.27 5.08
C PRO A 191 -7.89 -0.89 6.09
N ILE A 192 -6.77 -1.03 6.80
CA ILE A 192 -6.61 -2.05 7.85
C ILE A 192 -7.41 -1.68 9.09
N LEU A 193 -7.41 -0.40 9.51
CA LEU A 193 -8.26 0.06 10.63
C LEU A 193 -9.73 -0.21 10.35
N PHE A 194 -10.18 0.06 9.13
CA PHE A 194 -11.56 -0.17 8.73
C PHE A 194 -11.93 -1.66 8.65
N ASP A 195 -11.03 -2.51 8.17
CA ASP A 195 -11.19 -3.96 8.21
C ASP A 195 -11.26 -4.48 9.66
N ASN A 196 -10.39 -4.00 10.55
CA ASN A 196 -10.45 -4.36 11.98
C ASN A 196 -11.77 -3.93 12.62
N ALA A 197 -12.24 -2.72 12.32
CA ALA A 197 -13.53 -2.24 12.81
C ALA A 197 -14.70 -3.11 12.34
N ARG A 198 -14.71 -3.50 11.06
CA ARG A 198 -15.71 -4.44 10.50
C ARG A 198 -15.66 -5.82 11.15
N ARG A 199 -14.45 -6.31 11.46
CA ARG A 199 -14.28 -7.58 12.18
C ARG A 199 -14.83 -7.48 13.60
N MET A 200 -14.50 -6.43 14.34
CA MET A 200 -15.03 -6.21 15.69
C MET A 200 -16.56 -6.07 15.70
N ASP A 201 -17.14 -5.35 14.72
CA ASP A 201 -18.61 -5.30 14.52
C ASP A 201 -19.21 -6.70 14.31
N PHE A 202 -18.57 -7.51 13.48
CA PHE A 202 -18.98 -8.90 13.27
C PHE A 202 -18.92 -9.72 14.56
N GLU A 203 -17.87 -9.58 15.37
CA GLU A 203 -17.77 -10.27 16.66
C GLU A 203 -18.88 -9.87 17.63
N ILE A 204 -19.21 -8.58 17.75
CA ILE A 204 -20.34 -8.11 18.58
C ILE A 204 -21.64 -8.76 18.09
N LYS A 205 -21.88 -8.77 16.78
CA LYS A 205 -23.07 -9.38 16.17
C LYS A 205 -23.15 -10.89 16.39
N ASN A 206 -22.02 -11.55 16.62
CA ASN A 206 -21.94 -12.96 17.01
C ASN A 206 -21.89 -13.17 18.53
N ASN A 207 -22.35 -12.18 19.30
CA ASN A 207 -22.53 -12.25 20.75
C ASN A 207 -21.23 -12.49 21.54
N ILE A 208 -20.11 -11.93 21.08
CA ILE A 208 -18.91 -11.87 21.94
C ILE A 208 -19.22 -11.00 23.18
N PRO A 209 -18.96 -11.52 24.39
CA PRO A 209 -19.29 -10.80 25.62
C PRO A 209 -18.25 -9.70 25.87
N VAL A 210 -18.56 -8.49 25.43
CA VAL A 210 -17.82 -7.26 25.78
C VAL A 210 -18.62 -6.43 26.79
N SER A 211 -17.94 -5.68 27.66
CA SER A 211 -18.62 -4.77 28.58
C SER A 211 -19.27 -3.59 27.83
N THR A 212 -20.21 -2.92 28.48
CA THR A 212 -20.88 -1.73 27.93
C THR A 212 -19.87 -0.63 27.55
N ASP A 213 -18.85 -0.41 28.38
CA ASP A 213 -17.83 0.60 28.13
C ASP A 213 -17.02 0.30 26.87
N ILE A 214 -16.61 -0.97 26.69
CA ILE A 214 -15.90 -1.40 25.47
C ILE A 214 -16.80 -1.32 24.24
N SER A 215 -18.10 -1.60 24.39
CA SER A 215 -19.06 -1.44 23.31
C SER A 215 -19.19 0.02 22.86
N ASN A 216 -19.31 0.95 23.82
CA ASN A 216 -19.39 2.39 23.54
C ASN A 216 -18.10 2.90 22.88
N ASP A 217 -16.94 2.55 23.44
CA ASP A 217 -15.64 2.87 22.87
C ASP A 217 -15.50 2.38 21.42
N PHE A 218 -16.00 1.17 21.14
CA PHE A 218 -16.00 0.61 19.80
C PHE A 218 -16.90 1.42 18.84
N GLN A 219 -18.09 1.84 19.26
CA GLN A 219 -18.96 2.66 18.41
C GLN A 219 -18.31 4.00 18.07
N ASP A 220 -17.69 4.66 19.05
CA ASP A 220 -16.96 5.91 18.85
C ASP A 220 -15.76 5.74 17.91
N PHE A 221 -14.98 4.68 18.10
CA PHE A 221 -13.90 4.30 17.20
C PHE A 221 -14.42 4.06 15.78
N TYR A 222 -15.48 3.26 15.61
CA TYR A 222 -15.99 2.90 14.29
C TYR A 222 -16.57 4.11 13.55
N ALA A 223 -17.26 5.00 14.26
CA ALA A 223 -17.76 6.27 13.71
C ALA A 223 -16.59 7.16 13.24
N GLN A 224 -15.53 7.27 14.04
CA GLN A 224 -14.34 8.05 13.68
C GLN A 224 -13.60 7.46 12.47
N VAL A 225 -13.42 6.13 12.39
CA VAL A 225 -12.80 5.49 11.22
C VAL A 225 -13.61 5.78 9.95
N LYS A 226 -14.94 5.65 9.99
CA LYS A 226 -15.82 5.97 8.85
C LYS A 226 -15.68 7.43 8.43
N ARG A 227 -15.68 8.35 9.38
CA ARG A 227 -15.51 9.78 9.10
C ARG A 227 -14.20 10.04 8.38
N ILE A 228 -13.07 9.54 8.90
CA ILE A 228 -11.75 9.76 8.27
C ILE A 228 -11.67 9.08 6.91
N TYR A 229 -12.26 7.88 6.75
CA TYR A 229 -12.32 7.20 5.47
C TYR A 229 -13.01 8.04 4.40
N ASN A 230 -14.18 8.59 4.70
CA ASN A 230 -14.93 9.43 3.77
C ASN A 230 -14.17 10.73 3.43
N VAL A 231 -13.50 11.34 4.41
CA VAL A 231 -12.69 12.56 4.18
C VAL A 231 -11.50 12.27 3.27
N LEU A 232 -10.85 11.11 3.42
CA LEU A 232 -9.65 10.76 2.68
C LEU A 232 -9.92 10.01 1.36
N GLU A 233 -11.15 9.56 1.10
CA GLU A 233 -11.50 8.87 -0.15
C GLU A 233 -11.18 9.72 -1.38
N GLU A 234 -11.40 11.04 -1.29
CA GLU A 234 -11.05 11.96 -2.37
C GLU A 234 -9.54 12.14 -2.54
N THR A 235 -8.71 11.86 -1.53
CA THR A 235 -7.24 12.02 -1.65
C THR A 235 -6.58 10.87 -2.40
N TRP A 236 -7.26 9.74 -2.53
CA TRP A 236 -6.70 8.54 -3.17
C TRP A 236 -6.36 8.80 -4.63
N LEU A 237 -5.28 8.18 -5.09
CA LEU A 237 -4.82 8.38 -6.47
C LEU A 237 -5.87 7.94 -7.49
N SER A 238 -6.66 6.91 -7.23
CA SER A 238 -7.76 6.50 -8.11
C SER A 238 -8.88 7.52 -8.23
N SER A 239 -9.11 8.33 -7.19
CA SER A 239 -10.09 9.43 -7.20
C SER A 239 -9.53 10.70 -7.88
N ARG A 240 -8.20 10.81 -8.00
CA ARG A 240 -7.51 12.04 -8.43
C ARG A 240 -6.85 11.95 -9.78
N CYS A 241 -6.37 10.77 -10.15
CA CYS A 241 -5.59 10.54 -11.34
C CYS A 241 -6.40 9.68 -12.31
N GLY A 242 -6.48 10.13 -13.56
CA GLY A 242 -7.17 9.41 -14.62
C GLY A 242 -6.30 9.25 -15.85
N TYR A 243 -6.39 8.09 -16.50
CA TYR A 243 -5.83 7.90 -17.84
C TYR A 243 -6.60 8.77 -18.84
N GLN A 244 -5.87 9.53 -19.66
CA GLN A 244 -6.45 10.25 -20.81
C GLN A 244 -5.92 9.72 -22.14
N SER A 245 -4.61 9.49 -22.24
CA SER A 245 -3.95 8.90 -23.41
C SER A 245 -2.53 8.45 -23.04
N GLU A 246 -1.82 7.78 -23.96
CA GLU A 246 -0.42 7.39 -23.74
C GLU A 246 0.55 8.56 -23.47
N ASP A 247 0.19 9.79 -23.85
CA ASP A 247 1.01 10.98 -23.60
C ASP A 247 0.44 11.91 -22.52
N ARG A 248 -0.69 11.53 -21.87
CA ARG A 248 -1.41 12.44 -20.95
C ARG A 248 -2.14 11.71 -19.83
N ILE A 249 -2.00 12.26 -18.63
CA ILE A 249 -2.80 11.93 -17.45
C ILE A 249 -3.57 13.15 -16.98
N VAL A 250 -4.70 12.94 -16.33
CA VAL A 250 -5.46 14.00 -15.65
C VAL A 250 -5.16 13.90 -14.16
N LEU A 251 -4.91 15.05 -13.52
CA LEU A 251 -4.78 15.16 -12.06
C LEU A 251 -5.80 16.18 -11.53
N LYS A 252 -6.71 15.72 -10.69
CA LYS A 252 -7.65 16.57 -9.94
C LYS A 252 -6.98 17.11 -8.68
N SER A 253 -7.06 18.43 -8.51
CA SER A 253 -6.71 19.06 -7.23
C SER A 253 -7.77 18.72 -6.19
N VAL A 254 -7.33 18.30 -5.01
CA VAL A 254 -8.19 17.99 -3.87
C VAL A 254 -7.72 18.83 -2.72
N ARG A 255 -8.69 19.44 -2.03
CA ARG A 255 -8.45 20.17 -0.79
C ARG A 255 -8.92 19.30 0.35
N VAL A 256 -7.97 18.94 1.21
CA VAL A 256 -8.29 18.39 2.52
C VAL A 256 -7.91 19.45 3.52
N ASP A 257 -8.93 20.04 4.11
CA ASP A 257 -8.75 21.00 5.19
C ASP A 257 -8.23 20.25 6.42
N ASP A 258 -7.40 20.94 7.22
CA ASP A 258 -6.91 20.46 8.51
C ASP A 258 -6.20 19.09 8.53
N THR A 259 -5.37 18.81 7.53
CA THR A 259 -4.53 17.57 7.47
C THR A 259 -3.69 17.30 8.73
N LEU A 260 -3.31 18.33 9.48
CA LEU A 260 -2.63 18.18 10.77
C LEU A 260 -3.57 17.62 11.85
N ILE A 261 -4.81 18.10 11.92
CA ILE A 261 -5.82 17.56 12.85
C ILE A 261 -6.14 16.10 12.46
N LEU A 262 -6.26 15.82 11.17
CA LEU A 262 -6.45 14.45 10.68
C LEU A 262 -5.27 13.53 11.05
N SER A 263 -4.04 14.04 11.11
CA SER A 263 -2.87 13.30 11.57
C SER A 263 -2.99 12.88 13.04
N ASP A 264 -3.47 13.79 13.90
CA ASP A 264 -3.70 13.50 15.32
C ASP A 264 -4.84 12.51 15.52
N ASP A 265 -5.97 12.74 14.84
CA ASP A 265 -7.11 11.82 14.85
C ASP A 265 -6.71 10.42 14.37
N PHE A 266 -5.87 10.34 13.34
CA PHE A 266 -5.41 9.06 12.79
C PHE A 266 -4.47 8.31 13.74
N ARG A 267 -3.63 9.01 14.51
CA ARG A 267 -2.82 8.40 15.58
C ARG A 267 -3.70 7.89 16.70
N LYS A 268 -4.67 8.69 17.13
CA LYS A 268 -5.64 8.30 18.15
C LYS A 268 -6.39 7.03 17.73
N LEU A 269 -6.88 6.98 16.48
CA LEU A 269 -7.52 5.78 15.94
C LEU A 269 -6.64 4.53 15.99
N ASN A 270 -5.34 4.67 15.72
CA ASN A 270 -4.42 3.54 15.80
C ASN A 270 -4.23 3.04 17.24
N HIS A 271 -4.13 3.97 18.19
CA HIS A 271 -4.08 3.65 19.61
C HIS A 271 -5.38 2.95 20.08
N ASP A 272 -6.53 3.54 19.77
CA ASP A 272 -7.85 2.99 20.10
C ASP A 272 -8.05 1.60 19.48
N CYS A 273 -7.63 1.41 18.22
CA CYS A 273 -7.69 0.12 17.54
C CYS A 273 -6.86 -0.94 18.27
N SER A 274 -5.62 -0.63 18.68
CA SER A 274 -4.78 -1.60 19.40
C SER A 274 -5.42 -2.00 20.73
N ARG A 275 -5.88 -1.02 21.52
CA ARG A 275 -6.55 -1.26 22.81
C ARG A 275 -7.81 -2.11 22.64
N LEU A 276 -8.68 -1.75 21.70
CA LEU A 276 -9.92 -2.48 21.44
C LEU A 276 -9.64 -3.92 20.96
N LEU A 277 -8.66 -4.12 20.08
CA LEU A 277 -8.29 -5.47 19.65
C LEU A 277 -7.86 -6.37 20.82
N ASP A 278 -7.13 -5.81 21.79
CA ASP A 278 -6.73 -6.55 22.99
C ASP A 278 -7.93 -6.92 23.88
N GLU A 279 -8.88 -6.00 24.08
CA GLU A 279 -10.10 -6.28 24.85
C GLU A 279 -11.00 -7.31 24.17
N PHE A 280 -11.16 -7.23 22.84
CA PHE A 280 -11.88 -8.25 22.08
C PHE A 280 -11.19 -9.61 22.13
N LYS A 281 -9.85 -9.64 22.15
CA LYS A 281 -9.08 -10.88 22.30
C LYS A 281 -9.28 -11.49 23.69
N LYS A 282 -9.27 -10.69 24.75
CA LYS A 282 -9.56 -11.12 26.13
C LYS A 282 -10.97 -11.71 26.24
N ALA A 283 -11.97 -10.99 25.72
CA ALA A 283 -13.36 -11.42 25.67
C ALA A 283 -13.51 -12.78 24.95
N LYS A 284 -12.85 -12.95 23.80
CA LYS A 284 -12.81 -14.23 23.06
C LYS A 284 -12.21 -15.38 23.86
N SER A 285 -11.17 -15.10 24.63
CA SER A 285 -10.49 -16.12 25.45
C SER A 285 -11.20 -16.43 26.77
N GLY A 286 -12.30 -15.75 27.08
CA GLY A 286 -12.99 -15.88 28.36
C GLY A 286 -12.20 -15.33 29.55
N VAL A 287 -11.14 -14.56 29.30
CA VAL A 287 -10.36 -13.86 30.32
C VAL A 287 -11.07 -12.55 30.60
N THR A 288 -11.86 -12.51 31.67
CA THR A 288 -12.51 -11.28 32.14
C THR A 288 -11.49 -10.39 32.82
N SER A 289 -11.44 -9.12 32.42
CA SER A 289 -10.74 -8.04 33.12
C SER A 289 -11.46 -7.60 34.40
#